data_AF-A0AAU7GDC7-F1
#
_entry.id   AF-A0AAU7GDC7-F1
#
_cell.length_a   1.000
_cell.length_b   1.000
_cell.length_c   1.000
_cell.angle_alpha   90.00
_cell.angle_beta   90.00
_cell.angle_gamma   90.00
#
_symmetry.space_group_name_H-M   'P 1'
#
loop_
_entity.id
_entity.type
_entity.pdbx_description
1 polymer ?
#
loop_
_entity_poly.entity_id
_entity_poly.type
_entity_poly.pdbx_seq_one_letter_code
_entity_poly.pdbx_strand_id
1 'polypeptide(L)'
;MGKLWARSDEEREAARRAKQERTFRASPLGRATAAFADGDGFFQLRLNADDVRDDLLARVEAVGWRLEHAGWVFVPTGSSSTDFGGGVSTSTDGELTGIYLFRRDEPVAS
;
A
#
# COMPACT_ATOMS: atom_id res chain seq x y z
N MET A 1 -37.55 -26.95 -16.27
CA MET A 1 -36.36 -27.35 -15.46
C MET A 1 -35.21 -26.40 -15.83
N GLY A 2 -34.95 -25.30 -15.11
CA GLY A 2 -33.99 -24.29 -15.63
C GLY A 2 -33.66 -23.10 -14.71
N LYS A 3 -33.66 -23.28 -13.38
CA LYS A 3 -33.38 -22.19 -12.43
C LYS A 3 -32.20 -22.44 -11.47
N LEU A 4 -31.56 -23.60 -11.56
CA LEU A 4 -30.53 -24.01 -10.57
C LEU A 4 -29.12 -23.51 -10.93
N TRP A 5 -28.81 -23.32 -12.21
CA TRP A 5 -27.49 -22.88 -12.70
C TRP A 5 -27.35 -21.34 -12.75
N ALA A 6 -28.42 -20.60 -13.03
CA ALA A 6 -28.39 -19.13 -13.06
C ALA A 6 -28.11 -18.50 -11.69
N ARG A 7 -28.67 -19.06 -10.61
CA ARG A 7 -28.37 -18.65 -9.23
C ARG A 7 -26.91 -18.92 -8.86
N SER A 8 -26.36 -20.05 -9.33
CA SER A 8 -24.96 -20.44 -9.09
C SER A 8 -23.97 -19.48 -9.77
N ASP A 9 -24.27 -19.02 -10.99
CA ASP A 9 -23.40 -18.07 -11.69
C ASP A 9 -23.50 -16.64 -11.10
N GLU A 10 -24.70 -16.21 -10.71
CA GLU A 10 -24.92 -14.93 -10.02
C GLU A 10 -24.24 -14.91 -8.64
N GLU A 11 -24.34 -15.99 -7.87
CA GLU A 11 -23.65 -16.14 -6.58
C GLU A 11 -22.12 -16.13 -6.75
N ARG A 12 -21.59 -16.79 -7.79
CA ARG A 12 -20.16 -16.77 -8.14
C ARG A 12 -19.70 -15.37 -8.55
N GLU A 13 -20.51 -14.65 -9.31
CA GLU A 13 -20.24 -13.27 -9.69
C GLU A 13 -20.24 -12.34 -8.48
N ALA A 14 -21.25 -12.46 -7.61
CA ALA A 14 -21.33 -11.71 -6.37
C ALA A 14 -20.11 -12.01 -5.47
N ALA A 15 -19.72 -13.28 -5.33
CA ALA A 15 -18.54 -13.67 -4.58
C ALA A 15 -17.24 -13.10 -5.17
N ARG A 16 -17.10 -13.11 -6.50
CA ARG A 16 -15.95 -12.49 -7.19
C ARG A 16 -15.91 -10.99 -6.98
N ARG A 17 -17.05 -10.30 -7.05
CA ARG A 17 -17.13 -8.84 -6.81
C ARG A 17 -16.80 -8.51 -5.35
N ALA A 18 -17.38 -9.23 -4.41
CA ALA A 18 -17.08 -9.05 -2.98
C ALA A 18 -15.60 -9.30 -2.68
N LYS A 19 -14.98 -10.30 -3.31
CA LYS A 19 -13.53 -10.54 -3.18
C LYS A 19 -12.72 -9.38 -3.76
N GLN A 20 -13.05 -8.93 -4.97
CA GLN A 20 -12.37 -7.80 -5.62
C GLN A 20 -12.49 -6.52 -4.79
N GLU A 21 -13.67 -6.22 -4.27
CA GLU A 21 -13.92 -5.08 -3.40
C GLU A 21 -13.10 -5.17 -2.11
N ARG A 22 -13.08 -6.33 -1.45
CA ARG A 22 -12.25 -6.54 -0.25
C ARG A 22 -10.77 -6.35 -0.54
N THR A 23 -10.27 -6.90 -1.66
CA THR A 23 -8.88 -6.71 -2.10
C THR A 23 -8.59 -5.24 -2.39
N PHE A 24 -9.51 -4.55 -3.07
CA PHE A 24 -9.38 -3.13 -3.37
C PHE A 24 -9.34 -2.28 -2.09
N ARG A 25 -10.28 -2.47 -1.16
CA ARG A 25 -10.30 -1.75 0.12
C ARG A 25 -9.04 -1.99 0.95
N ALA A 26 -8.44 -3.17 0.86
CA ALA A 26 -7.17 -3.47 1.52
C ALA A 26 -5.94 -2.85 0.82
N SER A 27 -6.05 -2.52 -0.47
CA SER A 27 -4.95 -1.93 -1.24
C SER A 27 -4.57 -0.52 -0.74
N PRO A 28 -3.34 -0.04 -0.98
CA PRO A 28 -2.92 1.29 -0.55
C PRO A 28 -3.86 2.42 -1.03
N LEU A 29 -4.31 2.36 -2.29
CA LEU A 29 -5.24 3.33 -2.83
C LEU A 29 -6.63 3.23 -2.18
N GLY A 30 -7.16 2.01 -1.99
CA GLY A 30 -8.46 1.83 -1.34
C GLY A 30 -8.47 2.33 0.10
N ARG A 31 -7.38 2.15 0.84
CA ARG A 31 -7.21 2.74 2.17
C ARG A 31 -7.16 4.27 2.12
N ALA A 32 -6.45 4.85 1.14
CA ALA A 32 -6.39 6.30 0.96
C ALA A 32 -7.77 6.89 0.64
N THR A 33 -8.54 6.23 -0.24
CA THR A 33 -9.92 6.63 -0.58
C THR A 33 -10.84 6.55 0.64
N ALA A 34 -10.75 5.48 1.43
CA ALA A 34 -11.55 5.33 2.64
C ALA A 34 -11.21 6.41 3.69
N ALA A 35 -9.92 6.60 4.00
CA ALA A 35 -9.48 7.62 4.95
C ALA A 35 -9.93 9.03 4.55
N PHE A 36 -9.86 9.37 3.26
CA PHE A 36 -10.35 10.66 2.77
C PHE A 36 -11.87 10.77 2.96
N ALA A 37 -12.62 9.74 2.60
CA ALA A 37 -14.08 9.71 2.77
C ALA A 37 -14.50 9.83 4.25
N ASP A 38 -13.73 9.22 5.16
CA ASP A 38 -13.96 9.24 6.61
C ASP A 38 -13.64 10.60 7.25
N GLY A 39 -12.93 11.47 6.52
CA GLY A 39 -12.69 12.84 6.94
C GLY A 39 -11.27 13.12 7.44
N ASP A 40 -10.35 12.16 7.32
CA ASP A 40 -9.03 12.24 7.93
C ASP A 40 -8.21 13.43 7.42
N GLY A 41 -7.49 14.10 8.32
CA GLY A 41 -6.59 15.20 7.98
C GLY A 41 -5.23 14.74 7.44
N PHE A 42 -4.78 13.55 7.82
CA PHE A 42 -3.51 12.96 7.42
C PHE A 42 -3.66 11.48 7.09
N PHE A 43 -2.87 11.00 6.14
CA PHE A 43 -2.81 9.60 5.74
C PHE A 43 -1.37 9.16 5.55
N GLN A 44 -1.01 8.02 6.13
CA GLN A 44 0.34 7.48 6.04
C GLN A 44 0.37 6.17 5.24
N LEU A 45 1.32 6.06 4.32
CA LEU A 45 1.68 4.82 3.66
C LEU A 45 3.06 4.35 4.09
N ARG A 46 3.17 3.05 4.28
CA ARG A 46 4.43 2.33 4.42
C ARG A 46 4.49 1.28 3.32
N LEU A 47 5.53 1.35 2.50
CA LEU A 47 5.70 0.47 1.34
C LEU A 47 7.14 -0.04 1.34
N ASN A 48 7.35 -1.32 1.05
CA ASN A 48 8.68 -1.78 0.68
C ASN A 48 9.06 -1.12 -0.65
N ALA A 49 10.33 -0.73 -0.83
CA ALA A 49 10.84 -0.12 -2.05
C ALA A 49 10.49 -0.93 -3.30
N ASP A 50 10.51 -2.25 -3.20
CA ASP A 50 10.19 -3.16 -4.32
C ASP A 50 8.69 -3.18 -4.67
N ASP A 51 7.83 -2.77 -3.73
CA ASP A 51 6.37 -2.74 -3.90
C ASP A 51 5.83 -1.38 -4.36
N VAL A 52 6.68 -0.35 -4.40
CA VAL A 52 6.27 0.98 -4.84
C VAL A 52 6.04 0.95 -6.34
N ARG A 53 4.78 1.07 -6.74
CA ARG A 53 4.41 1.28 -8.14
C ARG A 53 4.58 2.76 -8.49
N ASP A 54 5.15 3.05 -9.65
CA ASP A 54 5.49 4.40 -10.11
C ASP A 54 4.29 5.38 -10.09
N ASP A 55 3.07 4.89 -10.30
CA ASP A 55 1.84 5.68 -10.36
C ASP A 55 1.09 5.80 -9.02
N LEU A 56 1.49 5.05 -7.99
CA LEU A 56 0.67 4.89 -6.80
C LEU A 56 0.52 6.22 -6.03
N LEU A 57 1.61 6.96 -5.84
CA LEU A 57 1.59 8.21 -5.10
C LEU A 57 0.71 9.25 -5.81
N ALA A 58 0.86 9.38 -7.13
CA ALA A 58 0.02 10.26 -7.95
C ALA A 58 -1.47 9.90 -7.87
N ARG A 59 -1.79 8.60 -7.82
CA ARG A 59 -3.18 8.14 -7.65
C ARG A 59 -3.75 8.42 -6.27
N VAL A 60 -2.92 8.36 -5.23
CA VAL A 60 -3.30 8.80 -3.89
C VAL A 60 -3.57 10.30 -3.90
N GLU A 61 -2.74 11.10 -4.56
CA GLU A 61 -2.97 12.54 -4.68
C GLU A 61 -4.24 12.88 -5.46
N ALA A 62 -4.56 12.12 -6.51
CA ALA A 62 -5.79 12.28 -7.27
C ALA A 62 -7.09 12.05 -6.45
N VAL A 63 -7.00 11.41 -5.28
CA VAL A 63 -8.12 11.29 -4.33
C VAL A 63 -8.41 12.61 -3.60
N GLY A 64 -7.45 13.54 -3.57
CA GLY A 64 -7.52 14.78 -2.78
C GLY A 64 -6.48 14.84 -1.65
N TRP A 65 -5.58 13.86 -1.59
CA TRP A 65 -4.41 13.93 -0.72
C TRP A 65 -3.32 14.78 -1.37
N ARG A 66 -2.44 15.34 -0.56
CA ARG A 66 -1.22 16.01 -1.00
C ARG A 66 -0.03 15.38 -0.31
N LEU A 67 0.98 14.96 -1.07
CA LEU A 67 2.19 14.41 -0.49
C LEU A 67 2.96 15.53 0.25
N GLU A 68 3.14 15.35 1.56
CA GLU A 68 3.81 16.32 2.42
C GLU A 68 5.24 15.87 2.76
N HIS A 69 5.44 14.57 2.97
CA HIS A 69 6.76 14.02 3.30
C HIS A 69 6.97 12.63 2.67
N ALA A 70 8.19 12.40 2.20
CA ALA A 70 8.67 11.09 1.77
C ALA A 70 10.03 10.81 2.43
N GLY A 71 10.13 9.69 3.12
CA GLY A 71 11.34 9.24 3.79
C GLY A 71 11.58 7.76 3.56
N TRP A 72 12.82 7.32 3.79
CA TRP A 72 13.23 5.94 3.63
C TRP A 72 13.92 5.46 4.89
N VAL A 73 13.60 4.24 5.30
CA VAL A 73 14.26 3.56 6.42
C VAL A 73 14.72 2.19 5.96
N PHE A 74 15.97 1.85 6.25
CA PHE A 74 16.47 0.49 6.07
C PHE A 74 16.14 -0.32 7.31
N VAL A 75 15.47 -1.45 7.13
CA VAL A 75 15.08 -2.37 8.20
C VAL A 75 15.95 -3.63 8.09
N PRO A 76 16.97 -3.80 8.96
CA PRO A 76 17.80 -5.01 8.94
C PRO A 76 16.96 -6.26 9.21
N THR A 77 17.07 -7.26 8.35
CA THR A 77 16.38 -8.56 8.47
C THR A 77 17.33 -9.67 8.88
N GLY A 78 18.64 -9.46 8.75
CA GLY A 78 19.65 -10.40 9.21
C GLY A 78 21.06 -9.81 9.14
N SER A 79 22.01 -10.52 9.73
CA SER A 79 23.42 -10.24 9.47
C SER A 79 24.18 -11.56 9.44
N SER A 80 25.02 -11.72 8.43
CA SER A 80 25.95 -12.84 8.31
C SER A 80 27.37 -12.35 8.53
N SER A 81 28.17 -13.16 9.20
CA SER A 81 29.56 -12.83 9.53
C SER A 81 30.46 -13.97 9.05
N THR A 82 31.41 -13.65 8.19
CA THR A 82 32.36 -14.62 7.63
C THR A 82 33.77 -14.24 8.09
N ASP A 83 34.44 -15.16 8.78
CA ASP A 83 35.86 -15.03 9.11
C ASP A 83 36.69 -15.54 7.91
N PHE A 84 37.69 -14.76 7.51
CA PHE A 84 38.59 -15.12 6.41
C PHE A 84 40.07 -15.05 6.84
N GLY A 85 40.41 -15.57 8.03
CA GLY A 85 41.79 -15.86 8.45
C GLY A 85 42.72 -14.66 8.63
N GLY A 86 42.27 -13.46 8.24
CA GLY A 86 42.93 -12.17 8.41
C GLY A 86 41.95 -11.02 8.70
N GLY A 87 40.67 -11.34 8.95
CA GLY A 87 39.62 -10.36 9.24
C GLY A 87 38.24 -11.00 9.29
N VAL A 88 37.27 -10.25 9.79
CA VAL A 88 35.86 -10.63 9.83
C VAL A 88 35.09 -9.69 8.90
N SER A 89 34.33 -10.26 7.96
CA SER A 89 33.40 -9.53 7.09
C SER A 89 31.99 -9.69 7.63
N THR A 90 31.28 -8.59 7.83
CA THR A 90 29.86 -8.60 8.21
C THR A 90 29.03 -8.04 7.06
N SER A 91 28.06 -8.82 6.59
CA SER A 91 27.04 -8.38 5.65
C SER A 91 25.71 -8.27 6.38
N THR A 92 24.99 -7.17 6.19
CA THR A 92 23.66 -6.95 6.75
C THR A 92 22.64 -7.05 5.62
N ASP A 93 21.74 -8.02 5.73
CA ASP A 93 20.56 -8.14 4.88
C ASP A 93 19.44 -7.27 5.47
N GLY A 94 18.63 -6.64 4.62
CA GLY A 94 17.52 -5.83 5.07
C GLY A 94 16.63 -5.31 3.95
N GLU A 95 15.48 -4.80 4.34
CA GLU A 95 14.47 -4.24 3.44
C GLU A 95 14.50 -2.71 3.48
N LEU A 96 14.49 -2.08 2.30
CA LEU A 96 14.33 -0.63 2.21
C LEU A 96 12.83 -0.29 2.23
N THR A 97 12.37 0.41 3.26
CA THR A 97 10.96 0.76 3.44
C THR A 97 10.76 2.27 3.26
N GLY A 98 9.89 2.65 2.34
CA GLY A 98 9.42 4.02 2.14
C GLY A 98 8.28 4.36 3.12
N ILE A 99 8.35 5.54 3.71
CA ILE A 99 7.31 6.14 4.55
C ILE A 99 6.85 7.42 3.87
N TYR A 100 5.56 7.48 3.55
CA TYR A 100 4.94 8.60 2.86
C TYR A 100 3.84 9.18 3.74
N LEU A 101 3.91 10.47 4.03
CA LEU A 101 2.89 11.21 4.77
C LEU A 101 2.17 12.15 3.81
N PHE A 102 0.86 12.01 3.78
CA PHE A 102 -0.03 12.88 3.03
C PHE A 102 -0.85 13.73 3.99
N ARG A 103 -1.10 14.99 3.60
CA ARG A 103 -2.12 15.84 4.22
C ARG A 103 -3.30 15.95 3.29
N ARG A 104 -4.48 16.19 3.85
CA ARG A 104 -5.67 16.50 3.05
C ARG A 104 -5.47 17.84 2.33
N ASP A 105 -5.73 17.89 1.03
CA ASP A 105 -5.85 19.16 0.33
C ASP A 105 -7.27 19.68 0.58
N GLU A 106 -7.41 20.65 1.48
CA GLU A 106 -8.69 21.35 1.56
C GLU A 106 -8.86 22.18 0.28
N PRO A 107 -10.03 22.14 -0.37
CA PRO A 107 -10.31 23.11 -1.41
C PRO A 107 -10.24 24.50 -0.78
N VAL A 108 -9.30 25.33 -1.24
CA VAL A 108 -9.27 26.75 -0.85
C VAL A 108 -10.64 27.34 -1.16
N ALA A 109 -11.40 27.65 -0.11
CA ALA A 109 -12.65 28.39 -0.26
C ALA A 109 -12.30 29.73 -0.93
N SER A 110 -12.68 29.85 -2.21
CA SER A 110 -12.57 31.09 -2.98
C SER A 110 -13.77 31.98 -2.72
#